data_AF-A0A486XMQ0-F1
#
_entry.id   AF-A0A486XMQ0-F1
#
_cell.length_a   1.000
_cell.length_b   1.000
_cell.length_c   1.000
_cell.angle_alpha   90.00
_cell.angle_beta   90.00
_cell.angle_gamma   90.00
#
_symmetry.space_group_name_H-M   'P 1'
#
loop_
_entity.id
_entity.type
_entity.pdbx_description
1 polymer ?
#
loop_
_entity_poly.entity_id
_entity_poly.type
_entity_poly.pdbx_seq_one_letter_code
_entity_poly.pdbx_strand_id
1 'polypeptide(L)'
;MAKLISVCILCGCLFASLSLCAQQKASTEVEQATDSTQQTDTDQTHGFALLEDLPTKNQIPLFENRFRVDEKVEEITLLLFRKRGTASVVLVQPDGSKLYFNRAEEQKIRWHDASSYDLIQIKNPMPGPWQVIGRLLPESRIMLLTEIRLKVEPLPANLMVGETVKITARLTNGDEPITAKEFNEVLSMEVIFVSTNNAEYDNFGRGVVQVAHFRDDGKGYDERSRDGVFTGEFQLGFASGEWIPKYIVRTPLYTREVEQAPVVLKPAPIVADISISPAIADDQPQELAVPHQVVFSVTDEAVDAMSVLLQGRIRYPDGQVGEFALNEPGSSARAIDLLNLGHGSYILEVSVFGKMRDGREFMLDLPDISFVVNRPVAEAPVLEELPEQIQRQIAAEQAEPEPEFPWGLVIGANIFILLGGGGAIWFVMTGRQWTVLMFWRKKATEDKIKPNTAPPASAATEKTKANVQKNNDMDDILDLTLPDD
;
A
#
# COMPACT_ATOMS: atom_id res chain seq x y z
N MET A 1 -39.21 8.07 48.91
CA MET A 1 -39.14 9.46 49.39
C MET A 1 -39.31 10.35 48.15
N ALA A 2 -40.39 11.15 48.03
CA ALA A 2 -40.56 12.50 48.61
C ALA A 2 -39.58 13.52 47.95
N LYS A 3 -39.99 14.64 47.34
CA LYS A 3 -41.27 15.43 47.32
C LYS A 3 -41.44 16.15 45.95
N LEU A 4 -42.65 16.27 45.38
CA LEU A 4 -43.54 17.48 45.34
C LEU A 4 -43.05 18.59 44.36
N ILE A 5 -43.84 19.07 43.37
CA ILE A 5 -44.88 20.17 43.39
C ILE A 5 -45.53 20.17 41.97
N SER A 6 -46.87 20.06 41.78
CA SER A 6 -47.91 21.13 41.59
C SER A 6 -47.64 22.12 40.42
N VAL A 7 -48.58 22.70 39.63
CA VAL A 7 -50.07 22.86 39.60
C VAL A 7 -50.42 23.51 38.22
N CYS A 8 -51.61 23.48 37.58
CA CYS A 8 -52.82 22.61 37.55
C CYS A 8 -53.81 23.08 36.44
N ILE A 9 -54.79 22.23 36.03
CA ILE A 9 -56.08 22.55 35.33
C ILE A 9 -56.00 23.03 33.84
N LEU A 10 -56.68 22.54 32.79
CA LEU A 10 -57.80 21.58 32.50
C LEU A 10 -59.14 22.21 32.03
N CYS A 11 -59.57 21.84 30.80
CA CYS A 11 -60.87 22.12 30.12
C CYS A 11 -61.25 23.61 29.85
N GLY A 12 -62.15 23.91 28.90
CA GLY A 12 -62.71 23.08 27.82
C GLY A 12 -64.09 23.51 27.31
N CYS A 13 -64.26 23.49 25.98
CA CYS A 13 -65.52 23.26 25.22
C CYS A 13 -66.76 24.20 25.30
N LEU A 14 -67.34 24.39 24.10
CA LEU A 14 -68.75 24.67 23.73
C LEU A 14 -69.41 26.07 23.87
N PHE A 15 -69.54 26.73 22.70
CA PHE A 15 -70.78 27.26 22.06
C PHE A 15 -71.58 28.47 22.62
N ALA A 16 -72.25 29.15 21.65
CA ALA A 16 -73.32 30.18 21.75
C ALA A 16 -72.91 31.59 22.29
N SER A 17 -73.47 32.72 21.83
CA SER A 17 -74.43 32.97 20.72
C SER A 17 -74.40 34.46 20.24
N LEU A 18 -75.11 34.73 19.13
CA LEU A 18 -75.48 36.01 18.46
C LEU A 18 -75.39 37.30 19.34
N SER A 19 -75.05 38.52 18.83
CA SER A 19 -75.77 39.19 17.72
C SER A 19 -75.24 40.61 17.34
N LEU A 20 -75.47 41.01 16.07
CA LEU A 20 -75.76 42.36 15.53
C LEU A 20 -74.73 43.53 15.41
N CYS A 21 -74.96 44.34 14.36
CA CYS A 21 -74.42 45.69 14.02
C CYS A 21 -72.91 45.82 13.69
N ALA A 22 -72.45 46.62 12.70
CA ALA A 22 -73.07 47.36 11.58
C ALA A 22 -71.96 47.58 10.52
N GLN A 23 -72.10 47.38 9.20
CA GLN A 23 -73.04 47.89 8.17
C GLN A 23 -72.63 49.25 7.53
N GLN A 24 -71.77 49.22 6.50
CA GLN A 24 -71.72 50.24 5.43
C GLN A 24 -70.93 49.74 4.20
N LYS A 25 -71.13 50.26 2.97
CA LYS A 25 -72.23 49.94 2.02
C LYS A 25 -71.92 50.55 0.63
N ALA A 26 -71.63 49.72 -0.38
CA ALA A 26 -71.76 49.99 -1.83
C ALA A 26 -71.65 48.62 -2.56
N SER A 27 -72.63 48.06 -3.28
CA SER A 27 -73.41 48.52 -4.46
C SER A 27 -72.60 48.49 -5.78
N THR A 28 -73.04 47.84 -6.87
CA THR A 28 -74.35 47.19 -7.11
C THR A 28 -74.29 46.18 -8.28
N GLU A 29 -74.84 44.98 -8.07
CA GLU A 29 -75.26 43.94 -9.06
C GLU A 29 -74.13 43.46 -10.04
N VAL A 30 -74.25 42.51 -11.00
CA VAL A 30 -75.34 41.70 -11.61
C VAL A 30 -74.85 40.23 -11.62
N GLU A 31 -75.40 39.20 -10.95
CA GLU A 31 -76.74 38.54 -10.99
C GLU A 31 -77.06 37.81 -12.33
N GLN A 32 -77.56 36.56 -12.41
CA GLN A 32 -78.16 35.60 -11.47
C GLN A 32 -77.83 34.12 -11.78
N ALA A 33 -77.86 33.26 -10.73
CA ALA A 33 -78.41 31.90 -10.63
C ALA A 33 -78.00 30.76 -11.64
N THR A 34 -78.11 29.46 -11.33
CA THR A 34 -78.85 28.76 -10.24
C THR A 34 -78.08 27.51 -9.75
N ASP A 35 -78.56 26.90 -8.66
CA ASP A 35 -77.94 25.78 -7.90
C ASP A 35 -78.33 24.36 -8.41
N SER A 36 -77.66 23.34 -7.83
CA SER A 36 -78.07 21.92 -7.62
C SER A 36 -77.41 20.77 -8.42
N THR A 37 -76.52 20.05 -7.70
CA THR A 37 -76.48 18.56 -7.57
C THR A 37 -76.03 17.64 -8.72
N GLN A 38 -74.76 17.16 -8.61
CA GLN A 38 -74.19 15.89 -9.15
C GLN A 38 -74.19 15.71 -10.70
N GLN A 39 -73.28 14.98 -11.35
CA GLN A 39 -72.45 13.84 -10.93
C GLN A 39 -71.21 13.64 -11.85
N THR A 40 -70.09 13.14 -11.32
CA THR A 40 -68.97 12.40 -12.00
C THR A 40 -68.08 13.04 -13.10
N ASP A 41 -66.77 12.95 -12.81
CA ASP A 41 -65.63 12.64 -13.70
C ASP A 41 -64.87 13.74 -14.51
N THR A 42 -63.62 13.42 -14.84
CA THR A 42 -62.59 14.18 -15.60
C THR A 42 -62.13 15.53 -15.03
N ASP A 43 -61.02 15.53 -14.26
CA ASP A 43 -59.68 15.88 -14.78
C ASP A 43 -58.62 15.86 -13.65
N GLN A 44 -57.68 14.90 -13.72
CA GLN A 44 -56.40 14.93 -13.00
C GLN A 44 -55.26 14.41 -13.90
N THR A 45 -55.33 14.68 -15.21
CA THR A 45 -54.54 13.95 -16.21
C THR A 45 -53.46 14.80 -16.89
N HIS A 46 -53.24 16.03 -16.43
CA HIS A 46 -52.31 16.99 -17.04
C HIS A 46 -51.14 17.44 -16.13
N GLY A 47 -50.77 16.62 -15.13
CA GLY A 47 -49.67 16.90 -14.20
C GLY A 47 -48.34 16.17 -14.47
N PHE A 48 -48.36 14.99 -15.12
CA PHE A 48 -47.20 14.08 -15.19
C PHE A 48 -46.67 13.78 -16.61
N ALA A 49 -47.38 14.22 -17.65
CA ALA A 49 -47.10 13.91 -19.06
C ALA A 49 -45.87 14.64 -19.67
N LEU A 50 -44.86 14.96 -18.86
CA LEU A 50 -43.64 15.66 -19.29
C LEU A 50 -42.33 15.06 -18.73
N LEU A 51 -42.40 13.85 -18.15
CA LEU A 51 -41.22 13.10 -17.66
C LEU A 51 -41.05 11.72 -18.31
N GLU A 52 -41.95 11.34 -19.23
CA GLU A 52 -41.89 10.07 -19.97
C GLU A 52 -41.17 10.20 -21.33
N ASP A 53 -41.16 11.40 -21.93
CA ASP A 53 -40.78 11.60 -23.34
C ASP A 53 -39.28 11.89 -23.57
N LEU A 54 -38.44 11.00 -23.02
CA LEU A 54 -37.09 10.78 -23.54
C LEU A 54 -36.82 9.27 -23.63
N PRO A 55 -37.05 8.64 -24.80
CA PRO A 55 -36.56 7.29 -25.03
C PRO A 55 -35.03 7.32 -25.07
N THR A 56 -34.39 6.96 -23.94
CA THR A 56 -33.08 6.32 -23.99
C THR A 56 -33.26 5.07 -24.83
N LYS A 57 -32.74 5.09 -26.06
CA LYS A 57 -33.03 4.11 -27.13
C LYS A 57 -32.66 2.69 -26.73
N ASN A 58 -31.82 2.57 -25.71
CA ASN A 58 -31.32 1.30 -25.18
C ASN A 58 -32.02 0.87 -23.86
N GLN A 59 -33.23 1.32 -23.57
CA GLN A 59 -34.10 0.77 -22.52
C GLN A 59 -35.38 0.17 -23.12
N ILE A 60 -35.73 -1.06 -22.73
CA ILE A 60 -37.00 -1.69 -23.09
C ILE A 60 -37.95 -1.56 -21.88
N PRO A 61 -39.08 -0.84 -22.00
CA PRO A 61 -40.02 -0.68 -20.90
C PRO A 61 -40.66 -2.02 -20.55
N LEU A 62 -40.65 -2.37 -19.25
CA LEU A 62 -41.17 -3.63 -18.75
C LEU A 62 -42.67 -3.51 -18.43
N PHE A 63 -43.53 -3.64 -19.44
CA PHE A 63 -44.98 -3.53 -19.27
C PHE A 63 -45.57 -4.83 -18.72
N GLU A 64 -46.11 -4.82 -17.49
CA GLU A 64 -46.68 -6.00 -16.82
C GLU A 64 -45.73 -7.21 -16.80
N ASN A 65 -44.45 -6.97 -16.48
CA ASN A 65 -43.36 -7.95 -16.55
C ASN A 65 -43.13 -8.56 -17.94
N ARG A 66 -43.58 -7.90 -19.03
CA ARG A 66 -43.36 -8.33 -20.42
C ARG A 66 -42.53 -7.31 -21.18
N PHE A 67 -41.79 -7.81 -22.17
CA PHE A 67 -40.94 -7.01 -23.05
C PHE A 67 -40.90 -7.62 -24.45
N ARG A 68 -40.32 -6.91 -25.43
CA ARG A 68 -40.18 -7.41 -26.81
C ARG A 68 -38.73 -7.26 -27.27
N VAL A 69 -38.20 -8.30 -27.90
CA VAL A 69 -36.88 -8.29 -28.54
C VAL A 69 -37.07 -8.21 -30.06
N ASP A 70 -36.27 -7.36 -30.73
CA ASP A 70 -36.27 -7.21 -32.18
C ASP A 70 -35.29 -8.21 -32.86
N GLU A 71 -35.50 -8.49 -34.14
CA GLU A 71 -34.74 -9.49 -34.91
C GLU A 71 -33.26 -9.15 -35.06
N LYS A 72 -32.90 -7.87 -34.96
CA LYS A 72 -31.53 -7.35 -35.15
C LYS A 72 -30.66 -7.37 -33.88
N VAL A 73 -31.13 -7.98 -32.80
CA VAL A 73 -30.44 -7.94 -31.50
C VAL A 73 -29.58 -9.19 -31.31
N GLU A 74 -28.27 -9.07 -31.57
CA GLU A 74 -27.30 -10.17 -31.43
C GLU A 74 -27.06 -10.60 -29.97
N GLU A 75 -27.22 -9.69 -29.01
CA GLU A 75 -27.07 -9.96 -27.58
C GLU A 75 -27.97 -9.05 -26.74
N ILE A 76 -28.63 -9.60 -25.72
CA ILE A 76 -29.30 -8.84 -24.66
C ILE A 76 -28.62 -9.09 -23.32
N THR A 77 -28.50 -8.01 -22.53
CA THR A 77 -28.44 -8.11 -21.07
C THR A 77 -29.82 -7.79 -20.50
N LEU A 78 -30.16 -8.36 -19.35
CA LEU A 78 -31.33 -8.05 -18.54
C LEU A 78 -30.83 -7.79 -17.11
N LEU A 79 -31.24 -6.68 -16.50
CA LEU A 79 -30.91 -6.32 -15.12
C LEU A 79 -32.21 -6.19 -14.32
N LEU A 80 -32.61 -7.26 -13.66
CA LEU A 80 -33.95 -7.44 -13.12
C LEU A 80 -33.91 -7.36 -11.59
N PHE A 81 -34.11 -6.15 -11.07
CA PHE A 81 -34.24 -5.92 -9.63
C PHE A 81 -35.47 -6.67 -9.07
N ARG A 82 -35.31 -7.26 -7.89
CA ARG A 82 -36.37 -8.02 -7.22
C ARG A 82 -36.36 -7.78 -5.72
N LYS A 83 -37.51 -7.97 -5.08
CA LYS A 83 -37.63 -7.76 -3.62
C LYS A 83 -36.60 -8.63 -2.90
N ARG A 84 -35.77 -8.01 -2.05
CA ARG A 84 -34.63 -8.67 -1.40
C ARG A 84 -35.06 -9.95 -0.66
N GLY A 85 -34.33 -11.03 -0.88
CA GLY A 85 -34.63 -12.34 -0.29
C GLY A 85 -35.74 -13.15 -0.99
N THR A 86 -36.19 -12.75 -2.19
CA THR A 86 -37.02 -13.62 -3.04
C THR A 86 -36.17 -14.46 -3.99
N ALA A 87 -36.71 -15.59 -4.43
CA ALA A 87 -36.09 -16.42 -5.46
C ALA A 87 -35.87 -15.66 -6.78
N SER A 88 -34.90 -16.12 -7.57
CA SER A 88 -34.53 -15.62 -8.89
C SER A 88 -35.72 -15.60 -9.85
N VAL A 89 -35.67 -14.72 -10.84
CA VAL A 89 -36.69 -14.70 -11.89
C VAL A 89 -36.69 -15.99 -12.73
N VAL A 90 -37.78 -16.23 -13.45
CA VAL A 90 -37.85 -17.18 -14.56
C VAL A 90 -38.20 -16.38 -15.81
N LEU A 91 -37.44 -16.54 -16.89
CA LEU A 91 -37.78 -15.93 -18.18
C LEU A 91 -38.60 -16.93 -19.00
N VAL A 92 -39.65 -16.44 -19.65
CA VAL A 92 -40.44 -17.18 -20.63
C VAL A 92 -40.12 -16.60 -22.01
N GLN A 93 -39.69 -17.48 -22.92
CA GLN A 93 -39.36 -17.14 -24.29
C GLN A 93 -40.63 -17.02 -25.18
N PRO A 94 -40.54 -16.43 -26.38
CA PRO A 94 -41.67 -16.31 -27.31
C PRO A 94 -42.35 -17.63 -27.71
N ASP A 95 -41.64 -18.76 -27.63
CA ASP A 95 -42.17 -20.11 -27.86
C ASP A 95 -42.82 -20.77 -26.61
N GLY A 96 -42.79 -20.09 -25.46
CA GLY A 96 -43.29 -20.59 -24.18
C GLY A 96 -42.29 -21.44 -23.38
N SER A 97 -41.08 -21.66 -23.90
CA SER A 97 -39.99 -22.31 -23.16
C SER A 97 -39.48 -21.41 -22.01
N LYS A 98 -38.80 -22.02 -21.02
CA LYS A 98 -38.52 -21.38 -19.72
C LYS A 98 -37.04 -21.47 -19.34
N LEU A 99 -36.48 -20.32 -18.99
CA LEU A 99 -35.09 -20.14 -18.63
C LEU A 99 -34.97 -19.89 -17.12
N TYR A 100 -34.05 -20.59 -16.48
CA TYR A 100 -33.89 -20.62 -15.03
C TYR A 100 -32.41 -20.43 -14.66
N PHE A 101 -32.13 -19.66 -13.61
CA PHE A 101 -30.77 -19.48 -13.09
C PHE A 101 -30.01 -20.80 -12.91
N ASN A 102 -30.64 -21.79 -12.27
CA ASN A 102 -30.05 -23.10 -11.98
C ASN A 102 -29.88 -24.02 -13.21
N ARG A 103 -30.18 -23.53 -14.42
CA ARG A 103 -29.91 -24.20 -15.71
C ARG A 103 -29.24 -23.27 -16.72
N ALA A 104 -28.73 -22.12 -16.30
CA ALA A 104 -28.19 -21.10 -17.20
C ALA A 104 -27.07 -21.68 -18.10
N GLU A 105 -26.18 -22.52 -17.55
CA GLU A 105 -25.13 -23.20 -18.33
C GLU A 105 -25.68 -24.15 -19.40
N GLU A 106 -26.63 -25.03 -19.04
CA GLU A 106 -27.33 -25.93 -19.99
C GLU A 106 -28.00 -25.12 -21.12
N GLN A 107 -28.52 -23.95 -20.77
CA GLN A 107 -29.25 -23.05 -21.65
C GLN A 107 -28.33 -22.07 -22.41
N LYS A 108 -27.01 -22.13 -22.20
CA LYS A 108 -25.97 -21.26 -22.80
C LYS A 108 -26.13 -19.77 -22.50
N ILE A 109 -26.67 -19.47 -21.32
CA ILE A 109 -26.94 -18.14 -20.78
C ILE A 109 -25.92 -17.85 -19.68
N ARG A 110 -25.42 -16.62 -19.60
CA ARG A 110 -24.65 -16.20 -18.41
C ARG A 110 -25.62 -15.49 -17.47
N TRP A 111 -25.78 -16.00 -16.25
CA TRP A 111 -26.75 -15.51 -15.27
C TRP A 111 -26.05 -15.40 -13.92
N HIS A 112 -26.09 -14.21 -13.31
CA HIS A 112 -25.66 -13.96 -11.95
C HIS A 112 -26.89 -13.67 -11.08
N ASP A 113 -27.17 -14.59 -10.14
CA ASP A 113 -28.19 -14.43 -9.10
C ASP A 113 -27.60 -13.66 -7.92
N ALA A 114 -28.25 -12.57 -7.51
CA ALA A 114 -27.90 -11.80 -6.34
C ALA A 114 -29.11 -11.54 -5.44
N SER A 115 -28.88 -11.24 -4.17
CA SER A 115 -29.96 -11.20 -3.15
C SER A 115 -31.09 -10.19 -3.42
N SER A 116 -30.90 -9.25 -4.35
CA SER A 116 -31.81 -8.16 -4.73
C SER A 116 -31.94 -7.96 -6.26
N TYR A 117 -31.23 -8.71 -7.10
CA TYR A 117 -31.30 -8.56 -8.56
C TYR A 117 -30.86 -9.84 -9.29
N ASP A 118 -31.34 -10.02 -10.52
CA ASP A 118 -30.78 -10.96 -11.50
C ASP A 118 -30.07 -10.17 -12.61
N LEU A 119 -28.82 -10.52 -12.92
CA LEU A 119 -28.10 -10.01 -14.09
C LEU A 119 -27.93 -11.15 -15.10
N ILE A 120 -28.58 -11.06 -16.25
CA ILE A 120 -28.74 -12.17 -17.21
C ILE A 120 -28.29 -11.71 -18.59
N GLN A 121 -27.55 -12.54 -19.32
CA GLN A 121 -27.06 -12.26 -20.67
C GLN A 121 -27.37 -13.42 -21.61
N ILE A 122 -28.05 -13.10 -22.71
CA ILE A 122 -28.52 -14.07 -23.71
C ILE A 122 -27.99 -13.64 -25.08
N LYS A 123 -27.23 -14.52 -25.72
CA LYS A 123 -26.73 -14.35 -27.10
C LYS A 123 -27.74 -14.91 -28.10
N ASN A 124 -27.94 -14.23 -29.22
CA ASN A 124 -28.95 -14.52 -30.24
C ASN A 124 -30.35 -14.83 -29.63
N PRO A 125 -30.90 -13.94 -28.80
CA PRO A 125 -32.22 -14.12 -28.20
C PRO A 125 -33.31 -14.30 -29.26
N MET A 126 -34.24 -15.21 -29.01
CA MET A 126 -35.41 -15.42 -29.87
C MET A 126 -36.22 -14.11 -30.05
N PRO A 127 -36.44 -13.61 -31.28
CA PRO A 127 -37.21 -12.39 -31.51
C PRO A 127 -38.67 -12.56 -31.11
N GLY A 128 -39.32 -11.48 -30.65
CA GLY A 128 -40.73 -11.47 -30.25
C GLY A 128 -40.97 -11.15 -28.77
N PRO A 129 -42.16 -11.47 -28.23
CA PRO A 129 -42.54 -11.15 -26.86
C PRO A 129 -41.94 -12.10 -25.83
N TRP A 130 -41.30 -11.56 -24.79
CA TRP A 130 -40.77 -12.28 -23.64
C TRP A 130 -41.53 -11.89 -22.37
N GLN A 131 -41.54 -12.77 -21.37
CA GLN A 131 -42.14 -12.51 -20.06
C GLN A 131 -41.20 -12.87 -18.92
N VAL A 132 -41.15 -12.04 -17.88
CA VAL A 132 -40.43 -12.27 -16.64
C VAL A 132 -41.43 -12.72 -15.57
N ILE A 133 -41.10 -13.80 -14.86
CA ILE A 133 -41.88 -14.29 -13.71
C ILE A 133 -41.00 -14.13 -12.46
N GLY A 134 -41.38 -13.22 -11.57
CA GLY A 134 -40.65 -12.94 -10.33
C GLY A 134 -41.30 -11.82 -9.52
N ARG A 135 -40.80 -11.59 -8.30
CA ARG A 135 -41.25 -10.48 -7.43
C ARG A 135 -40.40 -9.24 -7.68
N LEU A 136 -40.50 -8.73 -8.90
CA LEU A 136 -39.82 -7.52 -9.36
C LEU A 136 -40.27 -6.29 -8.55
N LEU A 137 -39.46 -5.24 -8.61
CA LEU A 137 -39.80 -3.91 -8.10
C LEU A 137 -40.44 -3.07 -9.23
N PRO A 138 -41.26 -2.05 -8.94
CA PRO A 138 -41.78 -1.13 -9.97
C PRO A 138 -40.68 -0.47 -10.82
N GLU A 139 -39.48 -0.30 -10.25
CA GLU A 139 -38.32 0.33 -10.86
C GLU A 139 -37.49 -0.63 -11.76
N SER A 140 -37.90 -1.90 -11.89
CA SER A 140 -37.15 -2.94 -12.63
C SER A 140 -37.17 -2.72 -14.15
N ARG A 141 -36.08 -2.12 -14.68
CA ARG A 141 -35.90 -1.80 -16.11
C ARG A 141 -35.13 -2.88 -16.86
N ILE A 142 -35.54 -3.21 -18.08
CA ILE A 142 -34.69 -3.98 -19.00
C ILE A 142 -33.76 -3.02 -19.74
N MET A 143 -32.48 -3.06 -19.38
CA MET A 143 -31.42 -2.32 -20.07
C MET A 143 -30.87 -3.14 -21.23
N LEU A 144 -31.09 -2.68 -22.47
CA LEU A 144 -30.55 -3.29 -23.68
C LEU A 144 -29.05 -2.93 -23.80
N LEU A 145 -28.21 -3.56 -22.99
CA LEU A 145 -26.76 -3.31 -22.97
C LEU A 145 -26.06 -3.95 -24.17
N THR A 146 -26.10 -3.28 -25.33
CA THR A 146 -25.42 -3.67 -26.57
C THR A 146 -23.97 -3.20 -26.59
N GLU A 147 -23.73 -1.92 -26.31
CA GLU A 147 -22.41 -1.28 -26.38
C GLU A 147 -22.03 -0.58 -25.07
N ILE A 148 -21.81 -1.36 -24.01
CA ILE A 148 -21.23 -0.81 -22.77
C ILE A 148 -19.82 -0.27 -23.09
N ARG A 149 -19.63 1.04 -23.01
CA ARG A 149 -18.36 1.77 -23.14
C ARG A 149 -18.10 2.56 -21.86
N LEU A 150 -16.88 2.52 -21.35
CA LEU A 150 -16.43 3.39 -20.26
C LEU A 150 -15.83 4.65 -20.90
N LYS A 151 -16.23 5.83 -20.42
CA LYS A 151 -15.64 7.12 -20.82
C LYS A 151 -15.04 7.75 -19.57
N VAL A 152 -13.75 8.09 -19.63
CA VAL A 152 -12.97 8.64 -18.51
C VAL A 152 -12.39 9.97 -18.96
N GLU A 153 -12.36 10.97 -18.08
CA GLU A 153 -11.65 12.22 -18.38
C GLU A 153 -10.12 12.00 -18.39
N PRO A 154 -9.37 12.71 -19.26
CA PRO A 154 -7.91 12.59 -19.30
C PRO A 154 -7.30 13.16 -18.02
N LEU A 155 -6.24 12.52 -17.52
CA LEU A 155 -5.45 13.08 -16.42
C LEU A 155 -4.81 14.43 -16.83
N PRO A 156 -4.65 15.38 -15.89
CA PRO A 156 -3.99 16.64 -16.18
C PRO A 156 -2.51 16.45 -16.54
N ALA A 157 -1.95 17.38 -17.32
CA ALA A 157 -0.53 17.40 -17.62
C ALA A 157 0.31 17.85 -16.41
N ASN A 158 1.60 17.52 -16.43
CA ASN A 158 2.55 17.77 -15.34
C ASN A 158 2.06 17.21 -14.00
N LEU A 159 1.90 15.89 -13.92
CA LEU A 159 1.62 15.18 -12.66
C LEU A 159 2.88 15.11 -11.80
N MET A 160 2.73 15.18 -10.47
CA MET A 160 3.84 15.12 -9.51
C MET A 160 3.64 13.99 -8.48
N VAL A 161 4.75 13.38 -8.02
CA VAL A 161 4.71 12.41 -6.91
C VAL A 161 4.09 13.07 -5.67
N GLY A 162 3.17 12.34 -5.02
CA GLY A 162 2.42 12.80 -3.85
C GLY A 162 1.18 13.63 -4.16
N GLU A 163 0.95 14.00 -5.43
CA GLU A 163 -0.19 14.85 -5.83
C GLU A 163 -1.53 14.10 -5.76
N THR A 164 -2.53 14.79 -5.21
CA THR A 164 -3.91 14.31 -5.14
C THR A 164 -4.69 14.79 -6.36
N VAL A 165 -5.15 13.84 -7.17
CA VAL A 165 -5.81 14.10 -8.46
C VAL A 165 -7.26 13.62 -8.41
N LYS A 166 -8.18 14.51 -8.74
CA LYS A 166 -9.58 14.17 -9.03
C LYS A 166 -9.71 13.55 -10.41
N ILE A 167 -10.48 12.48 -10.52
CA ILE A 167 -10.96 11.93 -11.79
C ILE A 167 -12.48 11.91 -11.85
N THR A 168 -13.03 11.89 -13.06
CA THR A 168 -14.38 11.42 -13.30
C THR A 168 -14.40 10.35 -14.39
N ALA A 169 -15.31 9.38 -14.25
CA ALA A 169 -15.58 8.38 -15.26
C ALA A 169 -17.07 8.05 -15.30
N ARG A 170 -17.60 7.73 -16.48
CA ARG A 170 -19.00 7.37 -16.65
C ARG A 170 -19.16 6.18 -17.59
N LEU A 171 -20.15 5.35 -17.29
CA LEU A 171 -20.52 4.23 -18.15
C LEU A 171 -21.60 4.68 -19.15
N THR A 172 -21.39 4.43 -20.43
CA THR A 172 -22.34 4.74 -21.51
C THR A 172 -22.73 3.47 -22.26
N ASN A 173 -23.96 3.41 -22.74
CA ASN A 173 -24.46 2.36 -23.63
C ASN A 173 -24.63 2.96 -25.04
N GLY A 174 -23.70 2.64 -25.94
CA GLY A 174 -23.43 3.47 -27.10
C GLY A 174 -22.94 4.85 -26.64
N ASP A 175 -23.75 5.88 -26.85
CA ASP A 175 -23.47 7.25 -26.40
C ASP A 175 -24.44 7.79 -25.34
N GLU A 176 -25.47 7.02 -24.96
CA GLU A 176 -26.38 7.35 -23.86
C GLU A 176 -25.75 6.95 -22.52
N PRO A 177 -25.82 7.78 -21.45
CA PRO A 177 -25.28 7.42 -20.14
C PRO A 177 -26.13 6.36 -19.44
N ILE A 178 -25.48 5.44 -18.73
CA ILE A 178 -26.14 4.44 -17.87
C ILE A 178 -26.43 5.12 -16.52
N THR A 179 -27.63 5.68 -16.38
CA THR A 179 -28.13 6.36 -15.17
C THR A 179 -29.07 5.48 -14.34
N ALA A 180 -28.90 4.16 -14.41
CA ALA A 180 -29.66 3.20 -13.63
C ALA A 180 -29.15 3.19 -12.18
N LYS A 181 -29.74 4.07 -11.35
CA LYS A 181 -29.43 4.30 -9.94
C LYS A 181 -29.15 3.02 -9.12
N GLU A 182 -29.86 1.94 -9.39
CA GLU A 182 -29.76 0.66 -8.68
C GLU A 182 -28.64 -0.27 -9.22
N PHE A 183 -28.10 0.00 -10.42
CA PHE A 183 -26.92 -0.67 -10.97
C PHE A 183 -25.64 -0.18 -10.28
N ASN A 184 -25.62 1.11 -9.92
CA ASN A 184 -24.47 1.83 -9.38
C ASN A 184 -24.04 1.31 -8.00
N GLU A 185 -24.97 0.72 -7.23
CA GLU A 185 -24.68 0.02 -5.97
C GLU A 185 -23.83 -1.27 -6.18
N VAL A 186 -23.87 -1.86 -7.38
CA VAL A 186 -23.14 -3.09 -7.74
C VAL A 186 -21.81 -2.77 -8.42
N LEU A 187 -21.75 -1.69 -9.20
CA LEU A 187 -20.54 -1.30 -9.91
C LEU A 187 -19.44 -0.86 -8.96
N SER A 188 -18.20 -1.17 -9.34
CA SER A 188 -17.02 -0.46 -8.85
C SER A 188 -15.99 -0.27 -9.96
N MET A 189 -15.25 0.83 -9.86
CA MET A 189 -14.15 1.17 -10.75
C MET A 189 -12.82 1.03 -9.99
N GLU A 190 -11.91 0.27 -10.56
CA GLU A 190 -10.52 0.10 -10.12
C GLU A 190 -9.62 0.98 -10.99
N VAL A 191 -8.69 1.70 -10.38
CA VAL A 191 -7.71 2.55 -11.08
C VAL A 191 -6.31 2.02 -10.80
N ILE A 192 -5.60 1.65 -11.86
CA ILE A 192 -4.24 1.13 -11.79
C ILE A 192 -3.32 1.92 -12.72
N PHE A 193 -2.05 2.02 -12.36
CA PHE A 193 -0.98 2.58 -13.18
C PHE A 193 0.03 1.47 -13.48
N VAL A 194 0.43 1.33 -14.74
CA VAL A 194 1.37 0.29 -15.19
C VAL A 194 2.62 0.96 -15.72
N SER A 195 3.81 0.60 -15.21
CA SER A 195 5.06 1.16 -15.72
C SER A 195 5.23 0.80 -17.21
N THR A 196 5.72 1.73 -18.04
CA THR A 196 6.18 1.39 -19.41
C THR A 196 7.42 0.50 -19.41
N ASN A 197 8.05 0.32 -18.25
CA ASN A 197 9.30 -0.43 -18.05
C ASN A 197 10.44 0.08 -18.95
N ASN A 198 10.44 1.39 -19.21
CA ASN A 198 11.47 2.12 -19.91
C ASN A 198 12.64 2.43 -18.96
N ALA A 199 13.88 2.15 -19.38
CA ALA A 199 15.08 2.22 -18.54
C ALA A 199 15.55 3.67 -18.23
N GLU A 200 15.03 4.67 -18.95
CA GLU A 200 15.36 6.08 -18.77
C GLU A 200 14.58 6.76 -17.61
N TYR A 201 13.76 6.00 -16.87
CA TYR A 201 12.88 6.52 -15.80
C TYR A 201 12.97 5.70 -14.49
N ASP A 202 12.72 6.35 -13.34
CA ASP A 202 12.84 5.74 -11.99
C ASP A 202 11.87 4.57 -11.73
N ASN A 203 10.83 4.43 -12.58
CA ASN A 203 9.88 3.34 -12.54
C ASN A 203 10.26 2.12 -13.41
N PHE A 204 11.50 2.06 -13.92
CA PHE A 204 12.05 0.84 -14.49
C PHE A 204 11.98 -0.34 -13.50
N GLY A 205 11.62 -1.53 -13.99
CA GLY A 205 11.43 -2.72 -13.16
C GLY A 205 10.22 -2.67 -12.21
N ARG A 206 9.41 -1.60 -12.21
CA ARG A 206 8.14 -1.54 -11.47
C ARG A 206 7.05 -2.26 -12.27
N GLY A 207 6.08 -2.84 -11.56
CA GLY A 207 4.95 -3.56 -12.15
C GLY A 207 3.71 -2.69 -12.27
N VAL A 208 2.59 -3.24 -11.79
CA VAL A 208 1.30 -2.55 -11.65
C VAL A 208 1.20 -1.95 -10.25
N VAL A 209 0.76 -0.70 -10.14
CA VAL A 209 0.35 -0.06 -8.89
C VAL A 209 -1.17 0.12 -8.93
N GLN A 210 -1.90 -0.47 -7.99
CA GLN A 210 -3.31 -0.13 -7.78
C GLN A 210 -3.37 1.13 -6.90
N VAL A 211 -4.06 2.16 -7.37
CA VAL A 211 -4.04 3.50 -6.74
C VAL A 211 -5.40 3.85 -6.13
N ALA A 212 -6.51 3.39 -6.71
CA ALA A 212 -7.83 3.72 -6.20
C ALA A 212 -8.91 2.65 -6.48
N HIS A 213 -10.01 2.73 -5.72
CA HIS A 213 -11.23 1.98 -5.95
C HIS A 213 -12.45 2.86 -5.64
N PHE A 214 -13.31 3.09 -6.64
CA PHE A 214 -14.43 4.03 -6.57
C PHE A 214 -15.78 3.34 -6.79
N ARG A 215 -16.81 3.92 -6.18
CA ARG A 215 -18.21 3.48 -6.27
C ARG A 215 -19.11 4.72 -6.28
N ASP A 216 -20.16 4.68 -7.09
CA ASP A 216 -21.15 5.73 -7.19
C ASP A 216 -22.25 5.48 -6.14
N ASP A 217 -21.95 5.87 -4.90
CA ASP A 217 -22.82 5.65 -3.73
C ASP A 217 -22.94 6.87 -2.77
N GLY A 218 -22.20 7.94 -3.02
CA GLY A 218 -22.19 9.21 -2.29
C GLY A 218 -21.36 9.20 -1.01
N LYS A 219 -20.25 8.44 -0.98
CA LYS A 219 -19.31 8.40 0.15
C LYS A 219 -17.87 8.64 -0.30
N GLY A 220 -17.02 9.06 0.64
CA GLY A 220 -15.63 9.40 0.35
C GLY A 220 -15.57 10.63 -0.57
N TYR A 221 -14.99 10.45 -1.75
CA TYR A 221 -14.78 11.51 -2.74
C TYR A 221 -15.83 11.52 -3.87
N ASP A 222 -16.91 10.75 -3.74
CA ASP A 222 -18.01 10.74 -4.71
C ASP A 222 -18.98 11.92 -4.46
N GLU A 223 -19.13 12.80 -5.45
CA GLU A 223 -19.90 14.04 -5.33
C GLU A 223 -21.42 13.82 -5.28
N ARG A 224 -21.97 12.74 -5.86
CA ARG A 224 -23.42 12.52 -5.95
C ARG A 224 -23.84 11.05 -5.98
N SER A 225 -24.40 10.58 -4.87
CA SER A 225 -24.97 9.21 -4.74
C SER A 225 -25.90 8.80 -5.90
N ARG A 226 -25.39 7.90 -6.74
CA ARG A 226 -26.09 7.15 -7.79
C ARG A 226 -26.55 8.02 -8.97
N ASP A 227 -25.67 8.87 -9.49
CA ASP A 227 -25.93 9.71 -10.68
C ASP A 227 -25.39 9.13 -12.02
N GLY A 228 -24.55 8.08 -11.95
CA GLY A 228 -23.94 7.40 -13.10
C GLY A 228 -22.53 7.90 -13.46
N VAL A 229 -21.94 8.77 -12.64
CA VAL A 229 -20.56 9.25 -12.76
C VAL A 229 -19.75 8.82 -11.53
N PHE A 230 -18.78 7.92 -11.73
CA PHE A 230 -17.76 7.63 -10.73
C PHE A 230 -16.87 8.85 -10.57
N THR A 231 -17.10 9.58 -9.48
CA THR A 231 -16.25 10.70 -9.08
C THR A 231 -15.34 10.25 -7.94
N GLY A 232 -14.10 10.71 -7.94
CA GLY A 232 -13.22 10.44 -6.82
C GLY A 232 -11.81 11.01 -6.96
N GLU A 233 -11.10 11.04 -5.84
CA GLU A 233 -9.76 11.58 -5.71
C GLU A 233 -8.80 10.48 -5.23
N PHE A 234 -7.55 10.52 -5.71
CA PHE A 234 -6.50 9.61 -5.27
C PHE A 234 -5.13 10.28 -5.30
N GLN A 235 -4.20 9.77 -4.49
CA GLN A 235 -2.86 10.29 -4.35
C GLN A 235 -1.85 9.51 -5.21
N LEU A 236 -0.96 10.23 -5.88
CA LEU A 236 0.13 9.69 -6.69
C LEU A 236 1.35 9.29 -5.81
N GLY A 237 1.09 8.49 -4.77
CA GLY A 237 2.06 8.04 -3.76
C GLY A 237 2.99 6.91 -4.23
N PHE A 238 3.53 7.02 -5.45
CA PHE A 238 4.43 6.03 -6.05
C PHE A 238 5.55 6.70 -6.87
N ALA A 239 6.53 5.93 -7.30
CA ALA A 239 7.75 6.45 -7.92
C ALA A 239 7.50 7.24 -9.22
N SER A 240 8.31 8.27 -9.43
CA SER A 240 8.39 9.05 -10.68
C SER A 240 8.71 8.17 -11.89
N GLY A 241 8.39 8.67 -13.08
CA GLY A 241 8.59 7.97 -14.35
C GLY A 241 7.35 7.91 -15.23
N GLU A 242 7.38 7.06 -16.26
CA GLU A 242 6.37 7.00 -17.31
C GLU A 242 5.38 5.86 -17.07
N TRP A 243 4.12 6.19 -16.84
CA TRP A 243 3.07 5.27 -16.42
C TRP A 243 1.89 5.28 -17.38
N ILE A 244 1.33 4.11 -17.66
CA ILE A 244 0.08 3.93 -18.42
C ILE A 244 -1.07 3.81 -17.41
N PRO A 245 -1.99 4.78 -17.32
CA PRO A 245 -3.16 4.67 -16.45
C PRO A 245 -4.25 3.83 -17.12
N LYS A 246 -4.81 2.89 -16.35
CA LYS A 246 -5.90 1.99 -16.75
C LYS A 246 -7.05 2.08 -15.76
N TYR A 247 -8.26 2.14 -16.31
CA TYR A 247 -9.51 2.27 -15.57
C TYR A 247 -10.37 1.04 -15.85
N ILE A 248 -10.64 0.25 -14.82
CA ILE A 248 -11.28 -1.07 -14.95
C ILE A 248 -12.60 -1.06 -14.17
N VAL A 249 -13.73 -1.09 -14.86
CA VAL A 249 -15.05 -1.34 -14.26
C VAL A 249 -15.35 -2.83 -14.35
N ARG A 250 -15.62 -3.46 -13.19
CA ARG A 250 -15.93 -4.89 -13.10
C ARG A 250 -17.39 -5.08 -12.71
N THR A 251 -18.03 -6.07 -13.33
CA THR A 251 -19.37 -6.57 -13.02
C THR A 251 -19.35 -8.10 -13.08
N PRO A 252 -20.34 -8.81 -12.52
CA PRO A 252 -20.35 -10.28 -12.53
C PRO A 252 -20.34 -10.92 -13.93
N LEU A 253 -20.79 -10.23 -14.98
CA LEU A 253 -20.80 -10.75 -16.36
C LEU A 253 -19.82 -10.02 -17.31
N TYR A 254 -19.44 -8.78 -17.02
CA TYR A 254 -18.64 -7.92 -17.90
C TYR A 254 -17.53 -7.19 -17.15
N THR A 255 -16.33 -7.20 -17.72
CA THR A 255 -15.28 -6.21 -17.43
C THR A 255 -15.25 -5.19 -18.57
N ARG A 256 -14.96 -3.94 -18.24
CA ARG A 256 -14.58 -2.89 -19.19
C ARG A 256 -13.31 -2.22 -18.71
N GLU A 257 -12.34 -2.12 -19.60
CA GLU A 257 -11.05 -1.50 -19.37
C GLU A 257 -10.88 -0.35 -20.36
N VAL A 258 -10.34 0.78 -19.88
CA VAL A 258 -9.89 1.91 -20.69
C VAL A 258 -8.44 2.17 -20.34
N GLU A 259 -7.58 2.11 -21.34
CA GLU A 259 -6.19 2.53 -21.28
C GLU A 259 -6.10 3.94 -21.88
N GLN A 260 -5.46 4.89 -21.19
CA GLN A 260 -5.11 6.19 -21.79
C GLN A 260 -3.65 6.20 -22.24
N ALA A 261 -3.22 7.26 -22.93
CA ALA A 261 -1.83 7.45 -23.31
C ALA A 261 -0.90 7.48 -22.07
N PRO A 262 0.39 7.11 -22.20
CA PRO A 262 1.36 7.22 -21.10
C PRO A 262 1.44 8.65 -20.56
N VAL A 263 1.50 8.79 -19.24
CA VAL A 263 1.72 10.04 -18.53
C VAL A 263 3.05 9.98 -17.78
N VAL A 264 3.80 11.08 -17.79
CA VAL A 264 5.06 11.20 -17.02
C VAL A 264 4.74 11.81 -15.65
N LEU A 265 5.00 11.04 -14.61
CA LEU A 265 4.94 11.46 -13.21
C LEU A 265 6.29 12.04 -12.81
N LYS A 266 6.35 13.35 -12.59
CA LYS A 266 7.57 14.04 -12.12
C LYS A 266 7.82 13.77 -10.63
N PRO A 267 9.06 13.86 -10.14
CA PRO A 267 9.34 13.95 -8.69
C PRO A 267 8.58 15.10 -8.02
N ALA A 268 8.45 15.05 -6.69
CA ALA A 268 7.84 16.12 -5.92
C ALA A 268 8.61 17.45 -6.13
N PRO A 269 7.92 18.60 -6.32
CA PRO A 269 8.54 19.86 -6.75
C PRO A 269 9.19 20.65 -5.61
N ILE A 270 9.27 20.07 -4.41
CA ILE A 270 9.88 20.68 -3.22
C ILE A 270 10.80 19.66 -2.56
N VAL A 271 12.01 20.10 -2.21
CA VAL A 271 12.99 19.36 -1.40
C VAL A 271 13.07 20.01 -0.01
N ALA A 272 13.36 19.21 1.01
CA ALA A 272 13.53 19.65 2.39
C ALA A 272 14.97 19.39 2.85
N ASP A 273 15.78 20.44 2.91
CA ASP A 273 17.16 20.40 3.39
C ASP A 273 17.18 20.50 4.93
N ILE A 274 17.74 19.50 5.62
CA ILE A 274 17.68 19.37 7.09
C ILE A 274 19.05 19.61 7.72
N SER A 275 19.15 20.61 8.59
CA SER A 275 20.31 20.91 9.43
C SER A 275 20.07 20.42 10.86
N ILE A 276 20.77 19.35 11.25
CA ILE A 276 20.54 18.65 12.52
C ILE A 276 21.52 19.15 13.59
N SER A 277 21.05 20.02 14.49
CA SER A 277 21.75 20.33 15.75
C SER A 277 21.91 19.09 16.63
N PRO A 278 22.99 18.96 17.42
CA PRO A 278 23.20 17.83 18.33
C PRO A 278 22.18 17.81 19.48
N ALA A 279 21.87 16.64 20.03
CA ALA A 279 21.15 16.54 21.30
C ALA A 279 22.06 16.96 22.47
N ILE A 280 21.47 17.63 23.48
CA ILE A 280 22.14 17.91 24.76
C ILE A 280 22.60 16.60 25.38
N ALA A 281 23.79 16.59 25.98
CA ALA A 281 24.30 15.45 26.73
C ALA A 281 23.70 15.37 28.14
N ASP A 282 23.40 14.16 28.61
CA ASP A 282 22.72 13.89 29.88
C ASP A 282 23.48 14.44 31.11
N ASP A 283 24.79 14.74 30.97
CA ASP A 283 25.67 15.33 31.98
C ASP A 283 25.73 16.86 31.98
N GLN A 284 25.24 17.54 30.93
CA GLN A 284 25.24 19.01 30.81
C GLN A 284 23.83 19.62 30.56
N PRO A 285 22.83 19.36 31.45
CA PRO A 285 21.44 19.82 31.30
C PRO A 285 21.22 21.33 31.48
N GLN A 286 22.28 22.14 31.33
CA GLN A 286 22.27 23.60 31.44
C GLN A 286 22.63 24.29 30.12
N GLU A 287 23.06 23.53 29.10
CA GLU A 287 23.20 24.04 27.74
C GLU A 287 21.82 24.21 27.08
N LEU A 288 21.63 25.28 26.31
CA LEU A 288 20.38 25.55 25.62
C LEU A 288 20.28 24.71 24.34
N ALA A 289 19.20 23.95 24.20
CA ALA A 289 18.95 23.13 23.02
C ALA A 289 18.87 24.00 21.76
N VAL A 290 19.89 23.93 20.91
CA VAL A 290 19.86 24.59 19.60
C VAL A 290 18.81 23.85 18.75
N PRO A 291 17.82 24.54 18.17
CA PRO A 291 16.81 23.90 17.34
C PRO A 291 17.45 23.24 16.12
N HIS A 292 16.77 22.24 15.55
CA HIS A 292 17.11 21.75 14.21
C HIS A 292 16.44 22.67 13.17
N GLN A 293 17.02 22.86 12.00
CA GLN A 293 16.43 23.71 10.96
C GLN A 293 16.07 22.88 9.73
N VAL A 294 14.87 23.09 9.18
CA VAL A 294 14.42 22.48 7.92
C VAL A 294 14.12 23.58 6.93
N VAL A 295 14.74 23.53 5.75
CA VAL A 295 14.60 24.52 4.69
C VAL A 295 13.93 23.89 3.48
N PHE A 296 12.73 24.36 3.14
CA PHE A 296 11.97 23.91 1.97
C PHE A 296 12.33 24.73 0.74
N SER A 297 12.79 24.07 -0.32
CA SER A 297 13.26 24.66 -1.58
C SER A 297 12.46 24.13 -2.77
N VAL A 298 11.95 25.02 -3.63
CA VAL A 298 11.17 24.64 -4.83
C VAL A 298 12.13 24.29 -5.98
N THR A 299 11.95 23.14 -6.62
CA THR A 299 12.89 22.55 -7.59
C THR A 299 12.36 22.45 -9.02
N ASP A 300 11.06 22.28 -9.24
CA ASP A 300 10.47 22.25 -10.59
C ASP A 300 10.08 23.66 -11.06
N GLU A 301 10.67 24.09 -12.17
CA GLU A 301 10.30 25.34 -12.86
C GLU A 301 8.85 25.36 -13.37
N ALA A 302 8.13 24.23 -13.43
CA ALA A 302 6.71 24.26 -13.77
C ALA A 302 5.84 24.91 -12.67
N VAL A 303 6.31 25.00 -11.44
CA VAL A 303 5.57 25.56 -10.29
C VAL A 303 5.76 27.09 -10.19
N ASP A 304 4.69 27.81 -9.83
CA ASP A 304 4.80 29.18 -9.36
C ASP A 304 5.16 29.20 -7.87
N ALA A 305 6.45 29.37 -7.58
CA ALA A 305 6.99 29.43 -6.21
C ALA A 305 6.35 30.54 -5.34
N MET A 306 5.80 31.61 -5.93
CA MET A 306 5.08 32.65 -5.17
C MET A 306 3.74 32.14 -4.62
N SER A 307 3.11 31.18 -5.29
CA SER A 307 1.79 30.62 -4.95
C SER A 307 1.84 29.47 -3.94
N VAL A 308 3.03 28.90 -3.71
CA VAL A 308 3.24 27.76 -2.82
C VAL A 308 2.84 28.12 -1.39
N LEU A 309 2.19 27.19 -0.71
CA LEU A 309 1.89 27.20 0.72
C LEU A 309 2.23 25.80 1.27
N LEU A 310 2.87 25.72 2.44
CA LEU A 310 3.11 24.44 3.12
C LEU A 310 2.41 24.44 4.46
N GLN A 311 1.88 23.29 4.86
CA GLN A 311 1.41 23.01 6.22
C GLN A 311 1.82 21.60 6.60
N GLY A 312 1.95 21.31 7.89
CA GLY A 312 2.36 19.97 8.29
C GLY A 312 2.35 19.71 9.77
N ARG A 313 2.69 18.46 10.11
CA ARG A 313 2.78 17.96 11.48
C ARG A 313 4.19 17.41 11.72
N ILE A 314 4.73 17.70 12.88
CA ILE A 314 6.03 17.18 13.34
C ILE A 314 5.75 16.26 14.53
N ARG A 315 6.09 14.98 14.41
CA ARG A 315 6.10 14.05 15.54
C ARG A 315 7.52 14.01 16.13
N TYR A 316 7.62 14.39 17.40
CA TYR A 316 8.87 14.47 18.16
C TYR A 316 9.26 13.10 18.79
N PRO A 317 10.52 12.93 19.25
CA PRO A 317 10.99 11.68 19.86
C PRO A 317 10.24 11.24 21.12
N ASP A 318 9.72 12.20 21.89
CA ASP A 318 8.94 11.97 23.12
C ASP A 318 7.46 11.63 22.85
N GLY A 319 7.03 11.63 21.58
CA GLY A 319 5.67 11.39 21.17
C GLY A 319 4.78 12.65 21.13
N GLN A 320 5.29 13.83 21.46
CA GLN A 320 4.56 15.07 21.20
C GLN A 320 4.36 15.29 19.70
N VAL A 321 3.26 15.95 19.33
CA VAL A 321 2.97 16.37 17.95
C VAL A 321 2.84 17.89 17.92
N GLY A 322 3.68 18.54 17.12
CA GLY A 322 3.54 19.95 16.77
C GLY A 322 2.94 20.12 15.39
N GLU A 323 2.34 21.29 15.14
CA GLU A 323 1.80 21.68 13.83
C GLU A 323 2.54 22.92 13.33
N PHE A 324 2.70 23.06 12.01
CA PHE A 324 3.33 24.22 11.39
C PHE A 324 2.62 24.64 10.09
N ALA A 325 2.70 25.93 9.75
CA ALA A 325 2.18 26.48 8.51
C ALA A 325 3.11 27.59 7.99
N LEU A 326 3.42 27.53 6.69
CA LEU A 326 4.31 28.43 5.96
C LEU A 326 3.51 29.10 4.84
N ASN A 327 2.69 30.07 5.24
CA ASN A 327 1.74 30.77 4.38
C ASN A 327 2.28 32.10 3.80
N GLU A 328 3.56 32.42 4.03
CA GLU A 328 4.18 33.65 3.53
C GLU A 328 4.35 33.60 1.99
N PRO A 329 3.77 34.55 1.23
CA PRO A 329 3.87 34.58 -0.23
C PRO A 329 5.26 35.07 -0.66
N GLY A 330 6.09 34.16 -1.17
CA GLY A 330 7.46 34.45 -1.58
C GLY A 330 8.14 33.28 -2.27
N SER A 331 9.06 33.59 -3.19
CA SER A 331 9.89 32.64 -3.94
C SER A 331 11.21 32.26 -3.24
N SER A 332 11.45 32.80 -2.04
CA SER A 332 12.56 32.40 -1.17
C SER A 332 12.30 31.02 -0.55
N ALA A 333 13.35 30.23 -0.36
CA ALA A 333 13.29 29.01 0.42
C ALA A 333 12.79 29.29 1.85
N ARG A 334 11.95 28.41 2.40
CA ARG A 334 11.21 28.66 3.65
C ARG A 334 11.77 27.79 4.76
N ALA A 335 12.22 28.41 5.84
CA ALA A 335 12.80 27.72 6.99
C ALA A 335 11.78 27.51 8.11
N ILE A 336 11.88 26.38 8.83
CA ILE A 336 11.33 26.19 10.17
C ILE A 336 12.42 25.77 11.14
N ASP A 337 12.37 26.34 12.34
CA ASP A 337 13.20 25.94 13.47
C ASP A 337 12.40 24.96 14.34
N LEU A 338 12.82 23.70 14.37
CA LEU A 338 12.20 22.60 15.13
C LEU A 338 12.78 22.52 16.53
N LEU A 339 11.92 22.32 17.54
CA LEU A 339 12.36 22.12 18.92
C LEU A 339 13.21 20.84 19.04
N ASN A 340 14.45 20.99 19.48
CA ASN A 340 15.34 19.88 19.80
C ASN A 340 14.96 19.31 21.17
N LEU A 341 14.07 18.32 21.17
CA LEU A 341 13.59 17.60 22.36
C LEU A 341 14.46 16.38 22.68
N GLY A 342 15.73 16.40 22.26
CA GLY A 342 16.71 15.34 22.50
C GLY A 342 16.81 14.31 21.38
N HIS A 343 17.36 13.15 21.74
CA HIS A 343 17.71 12.08 20.81
C HIS A 343 16.49 11.23 20.41
N GLY A 344 16.51 10.70 19.18
CA GLY A 344 15.48 9.84 18.62
C GLY A 344 15.01 10.28 17.24
N SER A 345 13.86 9.75 16.79
CA SER A 345 13.30 10.00 15.46
C SER A 345 12.32 11.17 15.46
N TYR A 346 12.56 12.11 14.56
CA TYR A 346 11.67 13.20 14.19
C TYR A 346 11.03 12.84 12.84
N ILE A 347 9.71 12.91 12.72
CA ILE A 347 8.98 12.68 11.47
C ILE A 347 8.15 13.91 11.13
N LEU A 348 8.23 14.35 9.87
CA LEU A 348 7.51 15.48 9.31
C LEU A 348 6.55 14.99 8.22
N GLU A 349 5.26 15.19 8.46
CA GLU A 349 4.21 15.04 7.47
C GLU A 349 3.94 16.43 6.87
N VAL A 350 4.07 16.61 5.55
CA VAL A 350 4.03 17.95 4.93
C VAL A 350 3.13 17.97 3.70
N SER A 351 1.99 18.66 3.83
CA SER A 351 1.09 18.97 2.72
C SER A 351 1.48 20.29 2.06
N VAL A 352 1.51 20.29 0.73
CA VAL A 352 1.90 21.41 -0.12
C VAL A 352 0.74 21.76 -1.05
N PHE A 353 0.41 23.05 -1.10
CA PHE A 353 -0.62 23.62 -1.95
C PHE A 353 0.04 24.65 -2.85
N GLY A 354 -0.41 24.79 -4.09
CA GLY A 354 0.15 25.79 -4.99
C GLY A 354 -0.49 25.80 -6.37
N LYS A 355 0.17 26.52 -7.29
CA LYS A 355 -0.22 26.60 -8.69
C LYS A 355 0.96 26.32 -9.60
N MET A 356 0.66 25.63 -10.70
CA MET A 356 1.54 25.56 -11.86
C MET A 356 1.55 26.89 -12.62
N ARG A 357 2.62 27.15 -13.38
CA ARG A 357 2.75 28.33 -14.26
C ARG A 357 1.73 28.34 -15.42
N ASP A 358 1.04 27.23 -15.69
CA ASP A 358 -0.10 27.15 -16.61
C ASP A 358 -1.44 27.58 -15.97
N GLY A 359 -1.45 27.86 -14.65
CA GLY A 359 -2.62 28.26 -13.88
C GLY A 359 -3.33 27.11 -13.15
N ARG A 360 -2.93 25.84 -13.36
CA ARG A 360 -3.51 24.68 -12.69
C ARG A 360 -3.17 24.69 -11.20
N GLU A 361 -4.18 24.63 -10.34
CA GLU A 361 -4.00 24.43 -8.90
C GLU A 361 -3.62 22.97 -8.60
N PHE A 362 -2.85 22.75 -7.53
CA PHE A 362 -2.48 21.41 -7.06
C PHE A 362 -2.42 21.33 -5.53
N MET A 363 -2.64 20.12 -5.01
CA MET A 363 -2.38 19.71 -3.63
C MET A 363 -1.57 18.41 -3.70
N LEU A 364 -0.48 18.34 -2.94
CA LEU A 364 0.36 17.15 -2.81
C LEU A 364 0.86 16.99 -1.38
N ASP A 365 1.09 15.76 -0.93
CA ASP A 365 1.88 15.51 0.29
C ASP A 365 3.30 15.09 -0.11
N LEU A 366 4.30 15.59 0.61
CA LEU A 366 5.69 15.20 0.36
C LEU A 366 5.94 13.76 0.87
N PRO A 367 6.78 12.96 0.20
CA PRO A 367 7.20 11.64 0.70
C PRO A 367 7.83 11.73 2.10
N ASP A 368 7.64 10.70 2.93
CA ASP A 368 8.06 10.59 4.34
C ASP A 368 9.39 11.32 4.69
N ILE A 369 9.29 12.56 5.17
CA ILE A 369 10.45 13.31 5.68
C ILE A 369 10.72 12.87 7.12
N SER A 370 11.88 12.26 7.37
CA SER A 370 12.29 11.91 8.74
C SER A 370 13.80 12.00 8.93
N PHE A 371 14.21 12.28 10.17
CA PHE A 371 15.61 12.26 10.58
C PHE A 371 15.76 11.68 12.00
N VAL A 372 16.98 11.25 12.33
CA VAL A 372 17.31 10.67 13.63
C VAL A 372 18.44 11.47 14.27
N VAL A 373 18.18 11.98 15.46
CA VAL A 373 19.18 12.61 16.32
C VAL A 373 19.78 11.53 17.20
N ASN A 374 21.06 11.22 17.01
CA ASN A 374 21.77 10.27 17.86
C ASN A 374 22.05 10.86 19.24
N ARG A 375 22.23 10.00 20.24
CA ARG A 375 22.81 10.44 21.52
C ARG A 375 24.23 10.97 21.30
N PRO A 376 24.64 12.04 21.99
CA PRO A 376 26.05 12.42 22.00
C PRO A 376 26.87 11.25 22.55
N VAL A 377 27.94 10.88 21.84
CA VAL A 377 28.88 9.86 22.32
C VAL A 377 29.71 10.52 23.40
N ALA A 378 29.42 10.18 24.67
CA ALA A 378 30.36 10.48 25.74
C ALA A 378 31.70 9.83 25.41
N GLU A 379 32.76 10.63 25.28
CA GLU A 379 34.10 10.09 25.13
C GLU A 379 34.38 9.22 26.35
N ALA A 380 34.67 7.93 26.13
CA ALA A 380 34.99 7.03 27.21
C ALA A 380 36.18 7.62 27.98
N PRO A 381 36.10 7.75 29.32
CA PRO A 381 37.16 8.38 30.10
C PRO A 381 38.46 7.66 29.78
N VAL A 382 39.47 8.42 29.32
CA VAL A 382 40.81 7.89 29.07
C VAL A 382 41.22 7.14 30.32
N LEU A 383 41.43 5.83 30.20
CA LEU A 383 41.81 4.99 31.34
C LEU A 383 43.11 5.57 31.91
N GLU A 384 43.02 6.21 33.08
CA GLU A 384 44.20 6.59 33.83
C GLU A 384 45.04 5.31 34.01
N GLU A 385 46.28 5.34 33.53
CA GLU A 385 47.17 4.19 33.61
C GLU A 385 47.23 3.76 35.07
N LEU A 386 46.73 2.55 35.37
CA LEU A 386 46.64 2.04 36.74
C LEU A 386 47.98 2.30 37.44
N PRO A 387 48.02 2.89 38.65
CA PRO A 387 49.26 3.24 39.32
C PRO A 387 50.26 2.09 39.24
N GLU A 388 51.52 2.34 38.87
CA GLU A 388 52.48 1.27 38.53
C GLU A 388 52.56 0.16 39.58
N GLN A 389 52.32 0.50 40.86
CA GLN A 389 52.20 -0.44 41.98
C GLN A 389 51.16 -1.54 41.71
N ILE A 390 49.96 -1.17 41.25
CA ILE A 390 48.87 -2.08 40.89
C ILE A 390 49.22 -2.89 39.64
N GLN A 391 49.79 -2.26 38.60
CA GLN A 391 50.23 -2.99 37.40
C GLN A 391 51.29 -4.06 37.73
N ARG A 392 52.30 -3.70 38.53
CA ARG A 392 53.34 -4.63 39.01
C ARG A 392 52.74 -5.73 39.90
N GLN A 393 51.73 -5.42 40.71
CA GLN A 393 51.08 -6.40 41.58
C GLN A 393 50.27 -7.42 40.77
N ILE A 394 49.49 -6.97 39.79
CA ILE A 394 48.78 -7.86 38.84
C ILE A 394 49.78 -8.70 38.04
N ALA A 395 50.86 -8.08 37.53
CA ALA A 395 51.89 -8.79 36.77
C ALA A 395 52.66 -9.82 37.62
N ALA A 396 52.84 -9.58 38.92
CA ALA A 396 53.45 -10.53 39.85
C ALA A 396 52.50 -11.66 40.28
N GLU A 397 51.19 -11.41 40.32
CA GLU A 397 50.16 -12.42 40.61
C GLU A 397 49.82 -13.29 39.38
N GLN A 398 49.99 -12.74 38.17
CA GLN A 398 49.84 -13.46 36.90
C GLN A 398 51.15 -14.05 36.34
N ALA A 399 52.28 -13.88 37.04
CA ALA A 399 53.55 -14.50 36.65
C ALA A 399 53.48 -16.02 36.87
N GLU A 400 53.57 -16.79 35.78
CA GLU A 400 53.82 -18.23 35.88
C GLU A 400 55.15 -18.47 36.64
N PRO A 401 55.22 -19.47 37.54
CA PRO A 401 56.44 -19.72 38.30
C PRO A 401 57.59 -20.10 37.37
N GLU A 402 58.70 -19.34 37.44
CA GLU A 402 59.84 -19.54 36.54
C GLU A 402 60.32 -21.00 36.58
N PRO A 403 60.53 -21.65 35.41
CA PRO A 403 60.92 -23.06 35.35
C PRO A 403 62.30 -23.25 35.96
N GLU A 404 62.36 -23.94 37.11
CA GLU A 404 63.58 -24.09 37.88
C GLU A 404 64.71 -24.74 37.05
N PHE A 405 65.86 -24.08 37.01
CA PHE A 405 66.96 -24.44 36.11
C PHE A 405 67.41 -25.89 36.35
N PRO A 406 67.54 -26.74 35.31
CA PRO A 406 67.61 -28.20 35.47
C PRO A 406 69.00 -28.67 35.93
N TRP A 407 69.31 -28.44 37.21
CA TRP A 407 70.56 -28.82 37.86
C TRP A 407 70.91 -30.30 37.70
N GLY A 408 69.91 -31.20 37.67
CA GLY A 408 70.12 -32.62 37.42
C GLY A 408 70.78 -32.91 36.07
N LEU A 409 70.50 -32.11 35.04
CA LEU A 409 71.11 -32.24 33.71
C LEU A 409 72.58 -31.78 33.72
N VAL A 410 72.88 -30.68 34.41
CA VAL A 410 74.25 -30.15 34.56
C VAL A 410 75.12 -31.06 35.42
N ILE A 411 74.58 -31.58 36.53
CA ILE A 411 75.23 -32.56 37.40
C ILE A 411 75.48 -33.86 36.62
N GLY A 412 74.50 -34.35 35.87
CA GLY A 412 74.64 -35.53 35.01
C GLY A 412 75.73 -35.37 33.94
N ALA A 413 75.77 -34.22 33.25
CA ALA A 413 76.79 -33.91 32.26
C ALA A 413 78.20 -33.86 32.88
N ASN A 414 78.36 -33.20 34.03
CA ASN A 414 79.66 -33.12 34.72
C ASN A 414 80.13 -34.49 35.24
N ILE A 415 79.22 -35.33 35.75
CA ILE A 415 79.54 -36.72 36.15
C ILE A 415 79.95 -37.56 34.92
N PHE A 416 79.26 -37.40 33.79
CA PHE A 416 79.62 -38.09 32.54
C PHE A 416 81.00 -37.67 32.02
N ILE A 417 81.35 -36.38 32.10
CA ILE A 417 82.69 -35.86 31.76
C ILE A 417 83.75 -36.41 32.73
N LEU A 418 83.46 -36.47 34.04
CA LEU A 418 84.39 -37.03 35.03
C LEU A 418 84.64 -38.53 34.84
N LEU A 419 83.59 -39.32 34.60
CA LEU A 419 83.70 -40.77 34.38
C LEU A 419 84.31 -41.09 33.01
N GLY A 420 83.93 -40.36 31.95
CA GLY A 420 84.51 -40.52 30.62
C GLY A 420 85.98 -40.10 30.55
N GLY A 421 86.31 -38.93 31.12
CA GLY A 421 87.69 -38.44 31.21
C GLY A 421 88.57 -39.31 32.11
N GLY A 422 88.08 -39.68 33.30
CA GLY A 422 88.78 -40.61 34.19
C GLY A 422 88.98 -41.99 33.56
N GLY A 423 87.97 -42.51 32.87
CA GLY A 423 88.06 -43.75 32.10
C GLY A 423 89.08 -43.69 30.96
N ALA A 424 89.12 -42.58 30.23
CA ALA A 424 90.11 -42.37 29.16
C ALA A 424 91.55 -42.28 29.71
N ILE A 425 91.76 -41.54 30.81
CA ILE A 425 93.08 -41.44 31.46
C ILE A 425 93.52 -42.81 32.01
N TRP A 426 92.62 -43.54 32.66
CA TRP A 426 92.87 -44.90 33.14
C TRP A 426 93.19 -45.89 32.00
N PHE A 427 92.48 -45.79 30.87
CA PHE A 427 92.73 -46.60 29.69
C PHE A 427 94.11 -46.33 29.07
N VAL A 428 94.55 -45.06 29.04
CA VAL A 428 95.91 -44.67 28.60
C VAL A 428 96.98 -45.18 29.58
N MET A 429 96.77 -45.07 30.89
CA MET A 429 97.75 -45.50 31.89
C MET A 429 97.85 -47.03 32.06
N THR A 430 96.81 -47.81 31.73
CA THR A 430 96.82 -49.27 31.89
C THR A 430 97.43 -50.05 30.71
N GLY A 431 97.93 -49.36 29.67
CA GLY A 431 98.78 -49.94 28.62
C GLY A 431 98.14 -51.08 27.80
N ARG A 432 96.81 -51.20 27.82
CA ARG A 432 96.08 -52.34 27.27
C ARG A 432 95.81 -52.17 25.77
N GLN A 433 96.36 -53.07 24.96
CA GLN A 433 96.42 -52.90 23.51
C GLN A 433 95.04 -52.96 22.83
N TRP A 434 94.80 -52.05 21.88
CA TRP A 434 93.52 -51.86 21.19
C TRP A 434 93.25 -52.87 20.05
N THR A 435 93.93 -54.00 20.06
CA THR A 435 94.04 -54.97 18.94
C THR A 435 92.90 -55.98 18.84
N VAL A 436 91.85 -55.86 19.67
CA VAL A 436 90.77 -56.86 19.79
C VAL A 436 89.42 -56.36 19.23
N LEU A 437 89.32 -55.09 18.77
CA LEU A 437 88.06 -54.50 18.29
C LEU A 437 88.06 -54.00 16.83
N MET A 438 89.08 -54.36 16.02
CA MET A 438 88.98 -54.23 14.55
C MET A 438 88.35 -55.48 13.91
N PHE A 439 87.01 -55.54 13.93
CA PHE A 439 86.23 -56.39 13.03
C PHE A 439 85.55 -55.52 11.96
N TRP A 440 85.36 -56.08 10.76
CA TRP A 440 84.75 -55.44 9.56
C TRP A 440 85.57 -54.36 8.84
N ARG A 441 86.67 -54.79 8.20
CA ARG A 441 87.24 -54.14 7.01
C ARG A 441 86.60 -54.72 5.73
N LYS A 442 86.27 -53.86 4.76
CA LYS A 442 85.48 -54.18 3.54
C LYS A 442 86.13 -55.21 2.59
N LYS A 443 85.29 -55.95 1.85
CA LYS A 443 85.41 -56.09 0.38
C LYS A 443 84.47 -55.06 -0.26
N ALA A 444 84.85 -54.23 -1.24
CA ALA A 444 85.47 -54.52 -2.54
C ALA A 444 84.44 -55.19 -3.47
N THR A 445 83.56 -54.42 -4.12
CA THR A 445 83.77 -53.67 -5.39
C THR A 445 83.48 -54.56 -6.60
N GLU A 446 82.48 -54.20 -7.40
CA GLU A 446 82.57 -54.36 -8.85
C GLU A 446 81.74 -53.29 -9.58
N ASP A 447 82.35 -52.69 -10.58
CA ASP A 447 81.81 -51.65 -11.45
C ASP A 447 81.67 -52.27 -12.84
N LYS A 448 80.57 -52.02 -13.58
CA LYS A 448 80.54 -52.15 -15.06
C LYS A 448 79.22 -51.72 -15.73
N ILE A 449 79.39 -50.71 -16.60
CA ILE A 449 78.78 -50.57 -17.94
C ILE A 449 77.33 -50.04 -18.05
N LYS A 450 77.17 -49.13 -19.03
CA LYS A 450 75.96 -48.41 -19.51
C LYS A 450 75.27 -49.24 -20.64
N PRO A 451 74.18 -48.83 -21.35
CA PRO A 451 73.49 -47.52 -21.35
C PRO A 451 71.94 -47.52 -21.50
N ASN A 452 71.36 -46.30 -21.57
CA ASN A 452 70.07 -45.89 -22.19
C ASN A 452 68.77 -46.61 -21.77
N THR A 453 67.74 -45.90 -21.33
CA THR A 453 66.98 -44.92 -22.16
C THR A 453 66.40 -43.77 -21.30
N ALA A 454 65.96 -42.68 -21.93
CA ALA A 454 65.58 -41.41 -21.28
C ALA A 454 64.05 -41.27 -21.01
N PRO A 455 63.48 -40.05 -21.04
CA PRO A 455 63.13 -39.15 -19.92
C PRO A 455 61.65 -39.33 -19.45
N PRO A 456 61.05 -38.54 -18.51
CA PRO A 456 61.48 -37.24 -17.96
C PRO A 456 61.40 -37.11 -16.42
N ALA A 457 61.57 -35.87 -15.94
CA ALA A 457 61.57 -35.51 -14.52
C ALA A 457 60.17 -35.57 -13.88
N SER A 458 60.15 -35.94 -12.60
CA SER A 458 59.03 -35.73 -11.68
C SER A 458 59.49 -34.87 -10.49
N ALA A 459 58.56 -34.12 -9.91
CA ALA A 459 58.76 -33.38 -8.67
C ALA A 459 57.49 -33.49 -7.80
N ALA A 460 57.69 -33.51 -6.47
CA ALA A 460 56.63 -33.45 -5.44
C ALA A 460 55.54 -34.55 -5.47
N THR A 461 55.90 -35.74 -4.98
CA THR A 461 54.97 -36.69 -4.30
C THR A 461 54.30 -35.94 -3.12
N GLU A 462 52.97 -35.73 -3.07
CA GLU A 462 51.86 -36.66 -2.76
C GLU A 462 51.75 -37.16 -1.29
N LYS A 463 50.51 -37.05 -0.75
CA LYS A 463 49.84 -37.98 0.22
C LYS A 463 50.36 -38.02 1.68
N THR A 464 49.54 -38.32 2.71
CA THR A 464 48.07 -38.52 2.80
C THR A 464 47.54 -38.24 4.23
N LYS A 465 46.23 -37.98 4.31
CA LYS A 465 45.37 -37.75 5.50
C LYS A 465 45.63 -38.64 6.74
N ALA A 466 45.38 -38.06 7.92
CA ALA A 466 44.86 -38.73 9.12
C ALA A 466 43.81 -37.83 9.80
N ASN A 467 43.07 -38.35 10.78
CA ASN A 467 41.92 -37.73 11.48
C ASN A 467 42.21 -37.55 12.98
N VAL A 468 41.44 -36.72 13.70
CA VAL A 468 40.85 -36.94 15.06
C VAL A 468 40.60 -35.63 15.85
N GLN A 469 39.32 -35.35 16.16
CA GLN A 469 38.76 -34.58 17.31
C GLN A 469 39.23 -33.11 17.54
N LYS A 470 38.57 -32.25 18.33
CA LYS A 470 37.38 -32.35 19.22
C LYS A 470 36.67 -30.97 19.29
N ASN A 471 35.37 -30.93 19.55
CA ASN A 471 34.70 -29.96 20.44
C ASN A 471 33.23 -30.37 20.67
N ASN A 472 32.58 -29.79 21.68
CA ASN A 472 31.37 -30.34 22.31
C ASN A 472 30.08 -29.58 21.93
N ASP A 473 28.96 -30.16 22.38
CA ASP A 473 27.58 -29.71 22.23
C ASP A 473 27.27 -28.41 23.01
N MET A 474 26.25 -27.68 22.55
CA MET A 474 25.01 -27.49 23.33
C MET A 474 23.83 -27.27 22.37
N ASP A 475 22.68 -27.86 22.69
CA ASP A 475 21.43 -27.71 21.95
C ASP A 475 20.74 -26.39 22.27
N ASP A 476 19.98 -25.86 21.31
CA ASP A 476 18.65 -25.30 21.59
C ASP A 476 17.78 -25.39 20.32
N ILE A 477 16.66 -26.13 20.39
CA ILE A 477 15.72 -26.32 19.28
C ILE A 477 14.39 -25.65 19.65
N LEU A 478 13.95 -24.72 18.80
CA LEU A 478 12.57 -24.24 18.75
C LEU A 478 11.99 -24.54 17.36
N ASP A 479 11.37 -25.71 17.27
CA ASP A 479 10.58 -26.14 16.12
C ASP A 479 9.14 -25.63 16.28
N LEU A 480 8.63 -24.87 15.30
CA LEU A 480 7.29 -24.30 15.29
C LEU A 480 6.54 -24.78 14.05
N THR A 481 5.80 -25.87 14.23
CA THR A 481 4.95 -26.47 13.20
C THR A 481 3.69 -25.63 12.94
N LEU A 482 3.38 -25.42 11.66
CA LEU A 482 2.10 -24.89 11.21
C LEU A 482 1.05 -26.02 11.14
N PRO A 483 -0.21 -25.76 11.52
CA PRO A 483 -1.32 -26.64 11.20
C PRO A 483 -1.93 -26.27 9.83
N ASP A 484 -2.09 -27.27 8.95
CA ASP A 484 -2.99 -27.20 7.79
C ASP A 484 -4.35 -27.84 8.19
N ASP A 485 -5.45 -27.08 8.05
CA ASP A 485 -6.85 -27.55 7.95
C ASP A 485 -7.74 -26.40 7.40
#